data_AF-B7RX81-F1
#
_entry.id   AF-B7RX81-F1
#
_cell.length_a   1.000
_cell.length_b   1.000
_cell.length_c   1.000
_cell.angle_alpha   90.00
_cell.angle_beta   90.00
_cell.angle_gamma   90.00
#
_symmetry.space_group_name_H-M   'P 1'
#
loop_
_entity.id
_entity.type
_entity.pdbx_description
1 polymer ?
#
loop_
_entity_poly.entity_id
_entity_poly.type
_entity_poly.pdbx_seq_one_letter_code
_entity_poly.pdbx_strand_id
1 'polypeptide(L)'
;MIKLIIAVLSFTVAITSQAQDLAFGENAFEGVFQIDSTFTRDAGQTYEVSASGEAGDYGRVYLSYEFTDKLGMQSQGEFTGFAWTQNGEEVNTATLRGIYKKQGSVFKLYSFDNVSDGKLNVATGVVDFVAKTMKFSVSEIASD
;
A
#
# COMPACT_ATOMS: atom_id res chain seq x y z
N MET A 1 12.46 42.59 -29.01
CA MET A 1 12.05 41.19 -29.25
C MET A 1 12.96 40.17 -28.56
N ILE A 2 14.28 40.20 -28.76
CA ILE A 2 15.24 39.25 -28.13
C ILE A 2 15.17 39.21 -26.59
N LYS A 3 15.00 40.36 -25.93
CA LYS A 3 14.85 40.42 -24.45
C LYS A 3 13.55 39.80 -23.93
N LEU A 4 12.48 39.78 -24.75
CA LEU A 4 11.20 39.16 -24.40
C LEU A 4 11.28 37.64 -24.55
N ILE A 5 12.04 37.15 -25.54
CA ILE A 5 12.29 35.72 -25.77
C ILE A 5 13.14 35.13 -24.64
N ILE A 6 14.16 35.86 -24.16
CA ILE A 6 14.99 35.40 -23.03
C ILE A 6 14.17 35.34 -21.73
N ALA A 7 13.28 36.30 -21.48
CA ALA A 7 12.39 36.30 -20.31
C ALA A 7 11.39 35.13 -20.32
N VAL A 8 10.87 34.75 -21.50
CA VAL A 8 9.98 33.58 -21.66
C VAL A 8 10.75 32.26 -21.51
N LEU A 9 12.02 32.21 -21.91
CA LEU A 9 12.86 31.01 -21.79
C LEU A 9 13.32 30.76 -20.34
N SER A 10 13.43 31.79 -19.51
CA SER A 10 13.73 31.66 -18.07
C SER A 10 12.54 31.22 -17.21
N PHE A 11 11.32 31.15 -17.77
CA PHE A 11 10.11 30.75 -17.05
C PHE A 11 9.69 29.29 -17.31
N THR A 12 10.48 28.52 -18.06
CA THR A 12 10.31 27.07 -18.14
C THR A 12 11.00 26.40 -16.94
N VAL A 13 10.55 26.72 -15.73
CA VAL A 13 10.80 25.84 -14.59
C VAL A 13 10.04 24.56 -14.90
N ALA A 14 10.79 23.50 -15.20
CA ALA A 14 10.23 22.18 -15.46
C ALA A 14 9.32 21.80 -14.29
N ILE A 15 8.01 21.79 -14.54
CA ILE A 15 7.03 21.16 -13.67
C ILE A 15 7.24 19.65 -13.88
N THR A 16 8.34 19.11 -13.37
CA THR A 16 8.44 17.67 -13.21
C THR A 16 7.40 17.33 -12.16
N SER A 17 6.34 16.63 -12.54
CA SER A 17 5.44 15.98 -11.60
C SER A 17 6.25 14.93 -10.83
N GLN A 18 6.97 15.38 -9.80
CA GLN A 18 7.70 14.51 -8.90
C GLN A 18 6.63 13.77 -8.09
N ALA A 19 6.30 12.56 -8.51
CA ALA A 19 5.75 11.60 -7.57
C ALA A 19 6.89 11.25 -6.62
N GLN A 20 6.82 11.71 -5.38
CA GLN A 20 7.77 11.31 -4.35
C GLN A 20 7.36 9.95 -3.81
N ASP A 21 8.31 9.02 -3.76
CA ASP A 21 8.13 7.81 -2.98
C ASP A 21 8.06 8.17 -1.49
N LEU A 22 7.31 7.38 -0.72
CA LEU A 22 7.30 7.53 0.72
C LEU A 22 8.70 7.19 1.25
N ALA A 23 9.34 8.15 1.90
CA ALA A 23 10.61 7.92 2.57
C ALA A 23 10.34 7.17 3.88
N PHE A 24 10.75 5.90 3.94
CA PHE A 24 10.64 5.09 5.15
C PHE A 24 11.80 5.39 6.11
N GLY A 25 11.51 5.43 7.41
CA GLY A 25 12.48 5.76 8.47
C GLY A 25 13.40 4.59 8.83
N GLU A 26 14.23 4.78 9.87
CA GLU A 26 15.17 3.74 10.33
C GLU A 26 14.49 2.46 10.83
N ASN A 27 13.25 2.55 11.28
CA ASN A 27 12.44 1.41 11.76
C ASN A 27 11.63 0.73 10.64
N ALA A 28 12.12 0.81 9.40
CA ALA A 28 11.45 0.18 8.27
C ALA A 28 11.62 -1.34 8.29
N PHE A 29 10.56 -2.07 7.96
CA PHE A 29 10.60 -3.51 7.78
C PHE A 29 9.82 -3.93 6.52
N GLU A 30 10.07 -5.17 6.08
CA GLU A 30 9.37 -5.76 4.94
C GLU A 30 8.32 -6.77 5.41
N GLY A 31 7.21 -6.80 4.68
CA GLY A 31 6.23 -7.88 4.73
C GLY A 31 6.19 -8.62 3.39
N VAL A 32 6.35 -9.94 3.43
CA VAL A 32 6.35 -10.79 2.23
C VAL A 32 5.29 -11.87 2.37
N PHE A 33 4.33 -11.85 1.46
CA PHE A 33 3.13 -12.66 1.54
C PHE A 33 2.82 -13.38 0.22
N GLN A 34 2.16 -14.52 0.35
CA GLN A 34 1.57 -15.28 -0.75
C GLN A 34 0.05 -15.17 -0.67
N ILE A 35 -0.59 -14.98 -1.83
CA ILE A 35 -2.05 -14.94 -1.93
C ILE A 35 -2.59 -16.35 -1.80
N ASP A 36 -3.41 -16.57 -0.78
CA ASP A 36 -4.06 -17.85 -0.51
C ASP A 36 -5.35 -18.00 -1.30
N SER A 37 -6.15 -16.92 -1.38
CA SER A 37 -7.43 -16.94 -2.08
C SER A 37 -7.85 -15.56 -2.58
N THR A 38 -8.68 -15.57 -3.62
CA THR A 38 -9.33 -14.37 -4.17
C THR A 38 -10.76 -14.69 -4.55
N PHE A 39 -11.68 -13.77 -4.34
CA PHE A 39 -13.05 -13.89 -4.85
C PHE A 39 -13.66 -12.51 -5.08
N THR A 40 -14.67 -12.47 -5.96
CA THR A 40 -15.36 -11.25 -6.34
C THR A 40 -16.75 -11.19 -5.72
N ARG A 41 -17.19 -9.99 -5.34
CA ARG A 41 -18.57 -9.67 -4.98
C ARG A 41 -19.15 -8.63 -5.92
N ASP A 42 -20.43 -8.31 -5.76
CA ASP A 42 -21.11 -7.23 -6.46
C ASP A 42 -20.95 -7.30 -7.99
N ALA A 43 -21.13 -8.50 -8.54
CA ALA A 43 -20.95 -8.80 -9.96
C ALA A 43 -19.54 -8.45 -10.52
N GLY A 44 -18.51 -8.51 -9.69
CA GLY A 44 -17.12 -8.26 -10.09
C GLY A 44 -16.59 -6.88 -9.73
N GLN A 45 -17.38 -6.02 -9.09
CA GLN A 45 -16.97 -4.67 -8.72
C GLN A 45 -16.09 -4.64 -7.46
N THR A 46 -16.36 -5.54 -6.52
CA THR A 46 -15.59 -5.69 -5.27
C THR A 46 -14.77 -6.96 -5.38
N TYR A 47 -13.52 -6.94 -4.93
CA TYR A 47 -12.68 -8.12 -4.87
C TYR A 47 -12.03 -8.25 -3.49
N GLU A 48 -12.09 -9.46 -2.96
CA GLU A 48 -11.50 -9.82 -1.68
C GLU A 48 -10.30 -10.73 -1.89
N VAL A 49 -9.29 -10.54 -1.05
CA VAL A 49 -7.99 -11.20 -1.15
C VAL A 49 -7.57 -11.63 0.24
N SER A 50 -7.19 -12.90 0.40
CA SER A 50 -6.49 -13.37 1.58
C SER A 50 -5.04 -13.70 1.24
N ALA A 51 -4.13 -13.42 2.17
CA ALA A 51 -2.72 -13.75 2.01
C ALA A 51 -2.10 -14.12 3.34
N SER A 52 -1.04 -14.91 3.29
CA SER A 52 -0.28 -15.32 4.47
C SER A 52 1.21 -15.19 4.22
N GLY A 53 1.97 -14.88 5.27
CA GLY A 53 3.38 -14.53 5.14
C GLY A 53 4.06 -14.21 6.45
N GLU A 54 5.15 -13.46 6.37
CA GLU A 54 5.93 -12.97 7.51
C GLU A 54 6.12 -11.46 7.37
N ALA A 55 6.16 -10.73 8.49
CA ALA A 55 6.39 -9.29 8.49
C ALA A 55 7.17 -8.82 9.72
N GLY A 56 8.43 -8.39 9.52
CA GLY A 56 9.29 -7.87 10.58
C GLY A 56 9.24 -8.70 11.87
N ASP A 57 9.13 -8.01 13.01
CA ASP A 57 9.03 -8.64 14.33
C ASP A 57 7.63 -9.20 14.64
N TYR A 58 6.64 -8.97 13.78
CA TYR A 58 5.29 -9.53 13.95
C TYR A 58 5.20 -11.01 13.57
N GLY A 59 6.24 -11.58 12.94
CA GLY A 59 6.29 -12.99 12.58
C GLY A 59 5.19 -13.39 11.60
N ARG A 60 4.53 -14.52 11.87
CA ARG A 60 3.50 -15.09 10.98
C ARG A 60 2.30 -14.17 10.93
N VAL A 61 1.91 -13.78 9.73
CA VAL A 61 0.79 -12.86 9.51
C VAL A 61 -0.22 -13.45 8.53
N TYR A 62 -1.50 -13.26 8.83
CA TYR A 62 -2.63 -13.55 7.95
C TYR A 62 -3.38 -12.25 7.64
N LEU A 63 -3.61 -12.02 6.36
CA LEU A 63 -4.19 -10.82 5.81
C LEU A 63 -5.53 -11.13 5.17
N SER A 64 -6.47 -10.23 5.34
CA SER A 64 -7.67 -10.13 4.51
C SER A 64 -7.80 -8.70 3.99
N TYR A 65 -8.14 -8.56 2.71
CA TYR A 65 -8.39 -7.27 2.06
C TYR A 65 -9.70 -7.32 1.29
N GLU A 66 -10.42 -6.22 1.33
CA GLU A 66 -11.53 -5.89 0.44
C GLU A 66 -11.13 -4.65 -0.35
N PHE A 67 -11.16 -4.75 -1.67
CA PHE A 67 -10.87 -3.67 -2.60
C PHE A 67 -12.15 -3.19 -3.26
N THR A 68 -12.28 -1.86 -3.39
CA THR A 68 -13.43 -1.17 -3.95
C THR A 68 -12.99 -0.08 -4.93
N ASP A 69 -13.89 0.40 -5.77
CA ASP A 69 -13.69 1.57 -6.62
C ASP A 69 -14.90 2.50 -6.49
N LYS A 70 -14.99 3.21 -5.37
CA LYS A 70 -16.20 3.98 -5.03
C LYS A 70 -16.39 5.20 -5.93
N LEU A 71 -15.31 5.66 -6.56
CA LEU A 71 -15.32 6.80 -7.47
C LEU A 71 -15.45 6.40 -8.94
N GLY A 72 -15.45 5.10 -9.27
CA GLY A 72 -15.57 4.61 -10.65
C GLY A 72 -14.35 4.92 -11.52
N MET A 73 -13.16 4.99 -10.93
CA MET A 73 -11.91 5.36 -11.61
C MET A 73 -11.25 4.19 -12.35
N GLN A 74 -11.73 2.96 -12.17
CA GLN A 74 -11.36 1.67 -12.77
C GLN A 74 -9.93 1.18 -12.47
N SER A 75 -8.97 2.09 -12.49
CA SER A 75 -7.54 1.82 -12.32
C SER A 75 -7.00 2.24 -10.95
N GLN A 76 -7.86 2.76 -10.08
CA GLN A 76 -7.54 3.12 -8.71
C GLN A 76 -8.81 3.05 -7.88
N GLY A 77 -8.64 2.92 -6.57
CA GLY A 77 -9.75 2.89 -5.63
C GLY A 77 -9.24 2.72 -4.21
N GLU A 78 -10.14 2.29 -3.34
CA GLU A 78 -9.90 2.17 -1.90
C GLU A 78 -9.83 0.70 -1.49
N PHE A 79 -9.14 0.44 -0.39
CA PHE A 79 -9.21 -0.87 0.27
C PHE A 79 -9.39 -0.73 1.79
N THR A 80 -9.99 -1.76 2.38
CA THR A 80 -9.94 -2.02 3.81
C THR A 80 -9.41 -3.43 4.01
N GLY A 81 -8.49 -3.60 4.94
CA GLY A 81 -7.92 -4.88 5.27
C GLY A 81 -7.71 -5.06 6.77
N PHE A 82 -7.39 -6.28 7.13
CA PHE A 82 -7.14 -6.70 8.50
C PHE A 82 -5.91 -7.61 8.53
N ALA A 83 -5.09 -7.46 9.57
CA ALA A 83 -4.03 -8.38 9.87
C ALA A 83 -4.30 -9.07 11.21
N TRP A 84 -3.98 -10.35 11.27
CA TRP A 84 -3.78 -11.09 12.50
C TRP A 84 -2.38 -11.67 12.47
N THR A 85 -1.61 -11.47 13.53
CA THR A 85 -0.20 -11.85 13.60
C THR A 85 0.06 -12.73 14.81
N GLN A 86 1.06 -13.59 14.71
CA GLN A 86 1.58 -14.33 15.84
C GLN A 86 3.09 -14.52 15.74
N ASN A 87 3.80 -14.11 16.79
CA ASN A 87 5.22 -14.39 16.99
C ASN A 87 5.42 -15.01 18.39
N GLY A 88 5.57 -16.33 18.44
CA GLY A 88 5.57 -17.07 19.71
C GLY A 88 4.24 -16.94 20.45
N GLU A 89 4.27 -16.38 21.65
CA GLU A 89 3.07 -16.14 22.49
C GLU A 89 2.39 -14.80 22.20
N GLU A 90 3.08 -13.89 21.49
CA GLU A 90 2.53 -12.58 21.17
C GLU A 90 1.57 -12.66 19.97
N VAL A 91 0.39 -12.08 20.13
CA VAL A 91 -0.64 -11.97 19.09
C VAL A 91 -1.03 -10.51 18.95
N ASN A 92 -0.91 -9.97 17.74
CA ASN A 92 -1.37 -8.62 17.42
C ASN A 92 -2.42 -8.68 16.33
N THR A 93 -3.26 -7.65 16.28
CA THR A 93 -4.19 -7.42 15.17
C THR A 93 -4.00 -6.02 14.63
N ALA A 94 -4.33 -5.81 13.36
CA ALA A 94 -4.27 -4.49 12.76
C ALA A 94 -5.45 -4.23 11.82
N THR A 95 -5.86 -2.97 11.72
CA THR A 95 -6.70 -2.50 10.62
C THR A 95 -5.81 -1.80 9.59
N LEU A 96 -5.95 -2.18 8.33
CA LEU A 96 -5.16 -1.68 7.21
C LEU A 96 -6.08 -0.89 6.29
N ARG A 97 -5.81 0.39 6.05
CA ARG A 97 -6.71 1.22 5.24
C ARG A 97 -5.93 2.07 4.27
N GLY A 98 -6.43 2.17 3.06
CA GLY A 98 -5.71 2.94 2.07
C GLY A 98 -6.32 2.91 0.69
N ILE A 99 -5.46 3.22 -0.27
CA ILE A 99 -5.79 3.31 -1.69
C ILE A 99 -4.86 2.43 -2.51
N TYR A 100 -5.36 1.97 -3.64
CA TYR A 100 -4.54 1.29 -4.64
C TYR A 100 -4.56 2.02 -5.97
N LYS A 101 -3.53 1.76 -6.77
CA LYS A 101 -3.45 2.14 -8.17
C LYS A 101 -2.90 0.98 -8.99
N LYS A 102 -3.66 0.53 -9.98
CA LYS A 102 -3.24 -0.48 -10.96
C LYS A 102 -2.19 0.13 -11.89
N GLN A 103 -1.01 -0.47 -11.96
CA GLN A 103 0.09 -0.09 -12.85
C GLN A 103 0.50 -1.30 -13.68
N GLY A 104 0.08 -1.34 -14.95
CA GLY A 104 0.28 -2.50 -15.80
C GLY A 104 -0.40 -3.75 -15.23
N SER A 105 0.40 -4.77 -14.91
CA SER A 105 -0.05 -6.05 -14.35
C SER A 105 -0.16 -6.07 -12.82
N VAL A 106 0.37 -5.07 -12.11
CA VAL A 106 0.41 -5.06 -10.64
C VAL A 106 -0.47 -3.95 -10.06
N PHE A 107 -0.78 -4.07 -8.77
CA PHE A 107 -1.49 -3.07 -8.00
C PHE A 107 -0.53 -2.50 -6.95
N LYS A 108 -0.30 -1.19 -7.00
CA LYS A 108 0.45 -0.48 -5.94
C LYS A 108 -0.52 -0.05 -4.87
N LEU A 109 -0.22 -0.36 -3.62
CA LEU A 109 -1.01 0.00 -2.44
C LEU A 109 -0.27 1.06 -1.63
N TYR A 110 -1.04 1.92 -0.98
CA TYR A 110 -0.58 2.91 -0.01
C TYR A 110 -1.50 2.80 1.21
N SER A 111 -0.94 2.42 2.36
CA SER A 111 -1.71 2.04 3.56
C SER A 111 -1.32 2.88 4.77
N PHE A 112 -2.31 3.14 5.62
CA PHE A 112 -2.16 3.57 7.01
C PHE A 112 -2.73 2.48 7.91
N ASP A 113 -1.89 1.98 8.79
CA ASP A 113 -2.14 0.78 9.56
C ASP A 113 -2.15 1.12 11.05
N ASN A 114 -3.18 0.65 11.75
CA ASN A 114 -3.32 0.81 13.20
C ASN A 114 -3.23 -0.57 13.85
N VAL A 115 -2.22 -0.76 14.69
CA VAL A 115 -1.88 -2.05 15.28
C VAL A 115 -2.27 -2.09 16.76
N SER A 116 -2.69 -3.25 17.24
CA SER A 116 -3.19 -3.44 18.62
C SER A 116 -2.13 -3.25 19.71
N ASP A 117 -0.85 -3.19 19.36
CA ASP A 117 0.26 -2.83 20.25
C ASP A 117 0.42 -1.31 20.44
N GLY A 118 -0.42 -0.51 19.77
CA GLY A 118 -0.41 0.95 19.82
C GLY A 118 0.43 1.61 18.72
N LYS A 119 1.13 0.85 17.88
CA LYS A 119 1.92 1.41 16.77
C LYS A 119 1.02 1.85 15.61
N LEU A 120 1.42 2.96 15.00
CA LEU A 120 0.87 3.46 13.76
C LEU A 120 1.90 3.25 12.66
N ASN A 121 1.54 2.52 11.61
CA ASN A 121 2.44 2.26 10.50
C ASN A 121 1.92 2.89 9.21
N VAL A 122 2.85 3.28 8.34
CA VAL A 122 2.59 3.59 6.93
C VAL A 122 3.24 2.53 6.06
N ALA A 123 2.56 2.08 5.03
CA ALA A 123 3.08 1.07 4.12
C ALA A 123 2.88 1.44 2.65
N THR A 124 3.84 1.02 1.82
CA THR A 124 3.61 0.85 0.38
C THR A 124 3.68 -0.61 0.02
N GLY A 125 2.78 -1.05 -0.85
CA GLY A 125 2.67 -2.43 -1.25
C GLY A 125 2.68 -2.62 -2.75
N VAL A 126 3.13 -3.78 -3.20
CA VAL A 126 2.91 -4.28 -4.57
C VAL A 126 2.19 -5.61 -4.47
N VAL A 127 1.03 -5.67 -5.10
CA VAL A 127 0.23 -6.89 -5.25
C VAL A 127 0.31 -7.34 -6.71
N ASP A 128 0.78 -8.55 -6.90
CA ASP A 128 0.80 -9.24 -8.19
C ASP A 128 -0.11 -10.47 -8.10
N PHE A 129 -1.31 -10.34 -8.66
CA PHE A 129 -2.31 -11.40 -8.67
C PHE A 129 -1.92 -12.59 -9.56
N VAL A 130 -1.09 -12.36 -10.59
CA VAL A 130 -0.62 -13.42 -11.49
C VAL A 130 0.46 -14.24 -10.80
N ALA A 131 1.43 -13.57 -10.17
CA ALA A 131 2.47 -14.22 -9.39
C ALA A 131 2.00 -14.71 -8.01
N LYS A 132 0.79 -14.31 -7.59
CA LYS A 132 0.20 -14.58 -6.28
C LYS A 132 1.02 -14.04 -5.11
N THR A 133 1.63 -12.87 -5.28
CA THR A 133 2.50 -12.28 -4.24
C THR A 133 1.97 -10.93 -3.78
N MET A 134 2.14 -10.65 -2.49
CA MET A 134 2.03 -9.29 -1.93
C MET A 134 3.33 -8.96 -1.20
N LYS A 135 3.93 -7.81 -1.50
CA LYS A 135 5.15 -7.34 -0.84
C LYS A 135 4.96 -5.93 -0.35
N PHE A 136 5.34 -5.66 0.88
CA PHE A 136 5.17 -4.35 1.52
C PHE A 136 6.47 -3.87 2.12
N SER A 137 6.72 -2.57 1.98
CA SER A 137 7.67 -1.82 2.79
C SER A 137 6.85 -1.01 3.79
N VAL A 138 7.17 -1.16 5.06
CA VAL A 138 6.42 -0.61 6.18
C VAL A 138 7.36 0.22 7.04
N SER A 139 6.89 1.35 7.57
CA SER A 139 7.59 2.11 8.60
C SER A 139 6.61 2.58 9.66
N GLU A 140 7.06 2.55 10.90
CA GLU A 140 6.36 3.22 12.00
C GLU A 140 6.34 4.73 11.75
N ILE A 141 5.21 5.36 12.05
CA ILE A 141 5.03 6.81 12.09
C ILE A 141 5.39 7.24 13.50
N ALA A 142 6.34 8.16 13.65
CA ALA A 142 6.64 8.76 14.93
C ALA A 142 5.39 9.43 15.50
N SER A 143 4.87 8.91 16.62
CA SER A 143 3.86 9.57 17.43
C SER A 143 4.56 10.14 18.66
N ASP A 144 4.82 11.44 18.65
CA ASP A 144 5.40 12.19 19.76
C ASP A 144 4.57 12.06 21.06
#